data_AF-A0A960SBM7-F1
#
_entry.id   AF-A0A960SBM7-F1
#
_cell.length_a   1.000
_cell.length_b   1.000
_cell.length_c   1.000
_cell.angle_alpha   90.00
_cell.angle_beta   90.00
_cell.angle_gamma   90.00
#
_symmetry.space_group_name_H-M   'P 1'
#
loop_
_entity.id
_entity.type
_entity.pdbx_description
1 polymer ?
#
loop_
_entity_poly.entity_id
_entity_poly.type
_entity_poly.pdbx_seq_one_letter_code
_entity_poly.pdbx_strand_id
1 'polypeptide(L)'
;MDKIIQNWPMLSDILLSTADWLAINQSTEFFKHRTAKSLVRQILSFSWMKSEILYSGVNLEEQPVVEFRLISVHLNLPFGMKQTTGLCIICKNVNDYQILNERGILKAVGASVPNAQTVQATYFNISLPNTTTRLIYIEFEKSDG
;
A
#
# COMPACT_ATOMS: atom_id res chain seq x y z
N MET A 1 -13.60 23.89 -20.96
CA MET A 1 -14.06 23.64 -19.57
C MET A 1 -14.67 22.24 -19.42
N ASP A 2 -15.05 21.55 -20.50
CA ASP A 2 -15.76 20.26 -20.44
C ASP A 2 -14.92 19.05 -20.00
N LYS A 3 -13.58 19.10 -20.12
CA LYS A 3 -12.69 18.03 -19.62
C LYS A 3 -12.59 17.96 -18.08
N ILE A 4 -12.89 19.05 -17.38
CA ILE A 4 -12.87 19.08 -15.91
C ILE A 4 -14.11 18.37 -15.35
N ILE A 5 -15.23 18.42 -16.08
CA ILE A 5 -16.50 17.80 -15.67
C ILE A 5 -16.48 16.27 -15.91
N GLN A 6 -15.73 15.77 -16.90
CA GLN A 6 -15.58 14.32 -17.14
C GLN A 6 -14.71 13.59 -16.11
N ASN A 7 -13.86 14.30 -15.35
CA ASN A 7 -13.00 13.71 -14.31
C ASN A 7 -13.66 13.68 -12.91
N TRP A 8 -14.94 14.02 -12.83
CA TRP A 8 -15.72 14.01 -11.58
C TRP A 8 -15.82 12.63 -10.89
N PRO A 9 -15.94 11.48 -11.61
CA PRO A 9 -15.99 10.16 -10.98
C PRO A 9 -14.69 9.85 -10.21
N MET A 10 -13.55 10.22 -10.80
CA MET A 10 -12.23 10.01 -10.21
C MET A 10 -12.01 10.88 -8.96
N LEU A 11 -12.58 12.09 -8.95
CA LEU A 11 -12.59 12.94 -7.76
C LEU A 11 -13.50 12.39 -6.65
N SER A 12 -14.66 11.82 -7.00
CA SER A 12 -15.50 11.13 -6.01
C SER A 12 -14.86 9.86 -5.46
N ASP A 13 -14.15 9.06 -6.27
CA ASP A 13 -13.44 7.86 -5.82
C ASP A 13 -12.22 8.22 -4.94
N ILE A 14 -11.58 9.35 -5.23
CA ILE A 14 -10.52 9.91 -4.40
C ILE A 14 -11.09 10.41 -3.07
N LEU A 15 -12.27 11.04 -3.06
CA LEU A 15 -12.97 11.50 -1.85
C LEU A 15 -13.50 10.31 -1.01
N LEU A 16 -14.00 9.26 -1.67
CA LEU A 16 -14.43 8.00 -1.06
C LEU A 16 -13.24 7.21 -0.49
N SER A 17 -12.12 7.12 -1.20
CA SER A 17 -10.89 6.49 -0.66
C SER A 17 -10.27 7.28 0.49
N THR A 18 -10.46 8.60 0.54
CA THR A 18 -10.15 9.38 1.74
C THR A 18 -11.15 9.11 2.87
N ALA A 19 -12.42 8.84 2.56
CA ALA A 19 -13.44 8.44 3.54
C ALA A 19 -13.18 7.03 4.10
N ASP A 20 -12.74 6.07 3.28
CA ASP A 20 -12.35 4.73 3.70
C ASP A 20 -11.06 4.75 4.51
N TRP A 21 -10.09 5.58 4.11
CA TRP A 21 -8.90 5.85 4.91
C TRP A 21 -9.26 6.52 6.25
N LEU A 22 -10.22 7.44 6.28
CA LEU A 22 -10.77 8.03 7.50
C LEU A 22 -11.52 6.99 8.35
N ALA A 23 -12.21 6.02 7.75
CA ALA A 23 -12.89 4.93 8.45
C ALA A 23 -11.89 3.94 9.08
N ILE A 24 -10.77 3.63 8.40
CA ILE A 24 -9.65 2.87 8.97
C ILE A 24 -9.02 3.63 10.15
N ASN A 25 -8.87 4.95 10.01
CA ASN A 25 -8.51 5.91 11.06
C ASN A 25 -9.66 6.20 12.06
N GLN A 26 -10.70 5.39 12.11
CA GLN A 26 -11.66 5.38 13.22
C GLN A 26 -11.57 4.09 14.03
N SER A 27 -10.87 3.07 13.55
CA SER A 27 -10.66 1.84 14.31
C SER A 27 -9.66 2.06 15.45
N THR A 28 -10.06 1.76 16.68
CA THR A 28 -9.23 1.92 17.86
C THR A 28 -7.99 1.02 17.83
N GLU A 29 -8.11 -0.17 17.24
CA GLU A 29 -7.00 -1.09 16.94
C GLU A 29 -5.90 -0.45 16.08
N PHE A 30 -6.27 0.39 15.11
CA PHE A 30 -5.30 1.04 14.22
C PHE A 30 -4.44 2.09 14.93
N PHE A 31 -4.97 2.80 15.93
CA PHE A 31 -4.20 3.80 16.68
C PHE A 31 -3.38 3.22 17.83
N LYS A 32 -3.80 2.08 18.42
CA LYS A 32 -3.16 1.47 19.59
C LYS A 32 -1.64 1.26 19.43
N HIS A 33 -1.18 1.04 18.19
CA HIS A 33 0.20 0.64 17.92
C HIS A 33 1.02 1.70 17.14
N ARG A 34 0.52 2.93 16.97
CA ARG A 34 1.15 3.94 16.09
C ARG A 34 1.41 5.26 16.79
N THR A 35 2.55 5.88 16.49
CA THR A 35 2.89 7.23 16.97
C THR A 35 2.34 8.32 16.04
N ALA A 36 2.10 9.52 16.56
CA ALA A 36 1.64 10.67 15.77
C ALA A 36 2.56 10.96 14.56
N LYS A 37 3.87 10.80 14.72
CA LYS A 37 4.85 10.96 13.64
C LYS A 37 4.70 9.92 12.52
N SER A 38 4.35 8.68 12.88
CA SER A 38 4.06 7.61 11.92
C SER A 38 2.82 7.92 11.09
N LEU A 39 1.76 8.40 11.76
CA LEU A 39 0.51 8.81 11.10
C LEU A 39 0.74 9.95 10.11
N VAL A 40 1.49 10.99 10.51
CA VAL A 40 1.84 12.10 9.61
C VAL A 40 2.60 11.60 8.37
N ARG A 41 3.55 10.68 8.53
CA ARG A 41 4.26 10.09 7.38
C ARG A 41 3.36 9.29 6.46
N GLN A 42 2.42 8.52 7.03
CA GLN A 42 1.45 7.77 6.24
C GLN A 42 0.52 8.71 5.46
N ILE A 43 0.00 9.77 6.11
CA ILE A 43 -0.81 10.80 5.47
C ILE A 43 -0.06 11.46 4.32
N LEU A 44 1.20 11.87 4.54
CA LEU A 44 2.03 12.49 3.52
C LEU A 44 2.34 11.53 2.37
N SER A 45 2.63 10.27 2.66
CA SER A 45 2.89 9.25 1.64
C SER A 45 1.66 9.02 0.78
N PHE A 46 0.48 8.96 1.40
CA PHE A 46 -0.80 8.82 0.71
C PHE A 46 -1.14 10.05 -0.12
N SER A 47 -0.93 11.26 0.42
CA SER A 47 -1.09 12.53 -0.30
C SER A 47 -0.19 12.58 -1.53
N TRP A 48 1.04 12.10 -1.42
CA TRP A 48 1.99 12.12 -2.52
C TRP A 48 1.62 11.08 -3.59
N MET A 49 1.27 9.86 -3.18
CA MET A 49 0.76 8.83 -4.09
C MET A 49 -0.49 9.29 -4.82
N LYS A 50 -1.42 9.98 -4.13
CA LYS A 50 -2.59 10.60 -4.75
C LYS A 50 -2.18 11.63 -5.80
N SER A 51 -1.19 12.47 -5.53
CA SER A 51 -0.71 13.45 -6.50
C SER A 51 -0.06 12.79 -7.73
N GLU A 52 0.62 11.66 -7.54
CA GLU A 52 1.32 10.93 -8.60
C GLU A 52 0.34 10.09 -9.45
N ILE A 53 -0.71 9.52 -8.83
CA ILE A 53 -1.84 8.89 -9.52
C ILE A 53 -2.61 9.91 -10.36
N LEU A 54 -2.87 11.10 -9.80
CA LEU A 54 -3.49 12.21 -10.54
C LEU A 54 -2.63 12.65 -11.74
N TYR A 55 -1.30 12.57 -11.61
CA TYR A 55 -0.37 12.90 -12.68
C TYR A 55 -0.24 11.79 -13.75
N SER A 56 -0.36 10.52 -13.34
CA SER A 56 -0.19 9.34 -14.20
C SER A 56 -1.49 8.85 -14.86
N GLY A 57 -2.66 9.31 -14.39
CA GLY A 57 -3.97 9.06 -15.02
C GLY A 57 -4.14 9.65 -16.43
N VAL A 58 -3.09 10.27 -16.99
CA VAL A 58 -3.12 10.90 -18.31
C VAL A 58 -2.72 9.93 -19.44
N ASN A 59 -2.09 8.76 -19.21
CA ASN A 59 -1.54 7.97 -20.34
C ASN A 59 -1.17 6.48 -20.12
N LEU A 60 -2.02 5.62 -19.53
CA LEU A 60 -1.71 4.18 -19.43
C LEU A 60 -2.93 3.29 -19.74
N GLU A 61 -3.22 3.12 -21.02
CA GLU A 61 -4.14 2.09 -21.49
C GLU A 61 -3.45 0.70 -21.46
N GLU A 62 -4.02 -0.20 -20.66
CA GLU A 62 -4.03 -1.67 -20.77
C GLU A 62 -2.83 -2.53 -20.36
N GLN A 63 -1.63 -2.01 -20.06
CA GLN A 63 -0.55 -2.87 -19.55
C GLN A 63 -0.60 -3.04 -18.02
N PRO A 64 -0.32 -4.25 -17.50
CA PRO A 64 -0.17 -4.47 -16.06
C PRO A 64 1.09 -3.73 -15.58
N VAL A 65 0.89 -2.68 -14.79
CA VAL A 65 1.99 -1.89 -14.21
C VAL A 65 2.18 -2.32 -12.76
N VAL A 66 3.40 -2.72 -12.42
CA VAL A 66 3.76 -3.08 -11.04
C VAL A 66 4.73 -2.03 -10.49
N GLU A 67 4.30 -1.36 -9.44
CA GLU A 67 5.10 -0.38 -8.69
C GLU A 67 5.43 -0.94 -7.31
N PHE A 68 6.66 -0.68 -6.84
CA PHE A 68 7.14 -1.13 -5.54
C PHE A 68 7.63 0.06 -4.73
N ARG A 69 7.30 0.08 -3.44
CA ARG A 69 7.82 1.08 -2.50
C ARG A 69 8.24 0.44 -1.20
N LEU A 70 9.49 0.71 -0.80
CA LEU A 70 9.99 0.38 0.51
C LEU A 70 9.73 1.55 1.47
N ILE A 71 9.22 1.24 2.64
CA ILE A 71 8.97 2.20 3.71
C ILE A 71 9.60 1.69 5.01
N SER A 72 10.17 2.59 5.80
CA SER A 72 10.63 2.24 7.15
C SER A 72 9.42 2.21 8.09
N VAL A 73 9.22 1.08 8.74
CA VAL A 73 8.12 0.83 9.67
C VAL A 73 8.70 0.62 11.07
N HIS A 74 7.96 1.02 12.10
CA HIS A 74 8.32 0.74 13.49
C HIS A 74 7.18 -0.09 14.09
N LEU A 75 7.49 -1.34 14.42
CA LEU A 75 6.58 -2.25 15.09
C LEU A 75 6.65 -2.02 16.59
N ASN A 76 5.49 -1.90 17.22
CA ASN A 76 5.38 -1.83 18.67
C ASN A 76 5.20 -3.25 19.23
N LEU A 77 6.29 -3.87 19.68
CA LEU A 77 6.29 -5.20 20.27
C LEU A 77 6.15 -5.08 21.80
N PRO A 78 5.71 -6.13 22.51
CA PRO A 78 5.57 -6.10 23.98
C PRO A 78 6.85 -5.68 24.73
N PHE A 79 8.02 -5.91 24.14
CA PHE A 79 9.33 -5.63 24.75
C PHE A 79 10.01 -4.37 24.19
N GLY A 80 9.33 -3.59 23.34
CA GLY A 80 9.86 -2.34 22.78
C GLY A 80 9.54 -2.14 21.31
N MET A 81 10.06 -1.05 20.75
CA MET A 81 9.90 -0.77 19.32
C MET A 81 10.99 -1.45 18.51
N LYS A 82 10.59 -2.16 17.44
CA LYS A 82 11.50 -2.75 16.46
C LYS A 82 11.32 -2.05 15.11
N GLN A 83 12.42 -1.61 14.51
CA GLN A 83 12.38 -1.06 13.16
C GLN A 83 12.35 -2.21 12.14
N THR A 84 11.42 -2.16 11.20
CA THR A 84 11.25 -3.13 10.11
C THR A 84 11.13 -2.42 8.76
N THR A 85 11.15 -3.20 7.68
CA THR A 85 10.94 -2.70 6.33
C THR A 85 9.56 -3.13 5.84
N GLY A 86 8.71 -2.17 5.53
CA GLY A 86 7.45 -2.40 4.82
C GLY A 86 7.68 -2.34 3.31
N LEU A 87 7.03 -3.22 2.58
CA LEU A 87 6.98 -3.25 1.13
C LEU A 87 5.54 -3.09 0.69
N CYS A 88 5.27 -2.01 -0.03
CA CYS A 88 4.04 -1.81 -0.77
C CYS A 88 4.26 -2.23 -2.22
N ILE A 89 3.39 -3.08 -2.74
CA ILE A 89 3.34 -3.50 -4.13
C ILE A 89 2.00 -3.05 -4.69
N ILE A 90 2.03 -2.21 -5.72
CA ILE A 90 0.84 -1.72 -6.39
C ILE A 90 0.83 -2.35 -7.76
N CYS A 91 -0.15 -3.20 -8.02
CA CYS A 91 -0.36 -3.82 -9.31
C CYS A 91 -1.58 -3.16 -9.95
N LYS A 92 -1.40 -2.35 -11.00
CA LYS A 92 -2.48 -1.75 -11.80
C LYS A 92 -2.88 -2.69 -12.92
N ASN A 93 -4.12 -2.64 -13.39
CA ASN A 93 -4.63 -3.46 -14.50
C ASN A 93 -4.50 -4.98 -14.25
N VAL A 94 -4.74 -5.41 -13.01
CA VAL A 94 -4.77 -6.83 -12.64
C VAL A 94 -6.12 -7.41 -13.07
N ASN A 95 -6.08 -8.36 -14.00
CA ASN A 95 -7.26 -9.11 -14.41
C ASN A 95 -7.65 -10.14 -13.33
N ASP A 96 -8.93 -10.52 -13.28
CA ASP A 96 -9.46 -11.50 -12.32
C ASP A 96 -8.78 -12.88 -12.39
N TYR A 97 -8.17 -13.21 -13.53
CA TYR A 97 -7.42 -14.44 -13.75
C TYR A 97 -5.98 -14.41 -13.19
N GLN A 98 -5.47 -13.23 -12.82
CA GLN A 98 -4.13 -13.10 -12.25
C GLN A 98 -4.18 -13.36 -10.74
N ILE A 99 -3.63 -14.51 -10.35
CA ILE A 99 -3.56 -14.91 -8.95
C ILE A 99 -2.27 -14.33 -8.34
N LEU A 100 -2.43 -13.30 -7.51
CA LEU A 100 -1.35 -12.78 -6.66
C LEU A 100 -1.42 -13.53 -5.32
N ASN A 101 -0.61 -14.58 -5.19
CA ASN A 101 -0.57 -15.38 -3.97
C ASN A 101 0.51 -14.87 -3.01
N GLU A 102 0.18 -14.88 -1.71
CA GLU A 102 1.12 -14.50 -0.66
C GLU A 102 2.43 -15.27 -0.78
N ARG A 103 2.37 -16.60 -0.91
CA ARG A 103 3.56 -17.47 -1.01
C ARG A 103 4.50 -17.09 -2.17
N GLY A 104 3.96 -16.72 -3.33
CA GLY A 104 4.77 -16.31 -4.48
C GLY A 104 5.45 -14.97 -4.24
N ILE A 105 4.73 -14.04 -3.61
CA ILE A 105 5.27 -12.73 -3.23
C ILE A 105 6.36 -12.89 -2.17
N LEU A 106 6.12 -13.70 -1.13
CA LEU A 106 7.13 -14.05 -0.11
C LEU A 106 8.39 -14.64 -0.74
N LYS A 107 8.23 -15.58 -1.68
CA LYS A 107 9.34 -16.21 -2.38
C LYS A 107 10.13 -15.21 -3.23
N ALA A 108 9.43 -14.30 -3.91
CA ALA A 108 10.08 -13.24 -4.68
C ALA A 108 10.86 -12.29 -3.78
N VAL A 109 10.28 -11.86 -2.65
CA VAL A 109 10.95 -11.01 -1.66
C VAL A 109 12.20 -11.70 -1.10
N GLY A 110 12.12 -12.98 -0.72
CA GLY A 110 13.28 -13.73 -0.22
C GLY A 110 14.38 -13.95 -1.25
N ALA A 111 14.03 -14.04 -2.54
CA ALA A 111 15.00 -14.11 -3.63
C ALA A 111 15.69 -12.75 -3.88
N SER A 112 14.98 -11.64 -3.71
CA SER A 112 15.52 -10.29 -3.91
C SER A 112 16.28 -9.75 -2.69
N VAL A 113 15.88 -10.15 -1.49
CA VAL A 113 16.47 -9.71 -0.22
C VAL A 113 16.92 -10.95 0.55
N PRO A 114 18.20 -11.34 0.46
CA PRO A 114 18.74 -12.48 1.20
C PRO A 114 18.52 -12.30 2.70
N ASN A 115 18.13 -13.38 3.37
CA ASN A 115 17.85 -13.41 4.81
C ASN A 115 16.67 -12.52 5.24
N ALA A 116 15.79 -12.10 4.32
CA ALA A 116 14.53 -11.48 4.68
C ALA A 116 13.59 -12.51 5.31
N GLN A 117 13.16 -12.24 6.53
CA GLN A 117 12.10 -12.95 7.22
C GLN A 117 10.88 -12.05 7.25
N THR A 118 9.72 -12.61 6.92
CA THR A 118 8.48 -11.83 6.92
C THR A 118 7.90 -11.78 8.31
N VAL A 119 7.41 -10.61 8.70
CA VAL A 119 6.78 -10.42 10.01
C VAL A 119 5.40 -11.06 9.93
N GLN A 120 5.13 -12.03 10.81
CA GLN A 120 3.86 -12.75 10.81
C GLN A 120 2.67 -11.78 10.93
N ALA A 121 1.58 -12.10 10.24
CA ALA A 121 0.34 -11.32 10.22
C ALA A 121 0.46 -9.87 9.69
N THR A 122 1.53 -9.53 8.95
CA THR A 122 1.67 -8.23 8.30
C THR A 122 1.32 -8.25 6.80
N TYR A 123 1.05 -9.44 6.24
CA TYR A 123 0.60 -9.57 4.87
C TYR A 123 -0.83 -9.04 4.72
N PHE A 124 -1.01 -8.14 3.77
CA PHE A 124 -2.29 -7.54 3.44
C PHE A 124 -2.42 -7.44 1.94
N ASN A 125 -3.54 -7.92 1.39
CA ASN A 125 -3.82 -7.84 -0.04
C ASN A 125 -5.25 -7.33 -0.22
N ILE A 126 -5.38 -6.16 -0.82
CA ILE A 126 -6.67 -5.56 -1.12
C ILE A 126 -6.76 -5.17 -2.58
N SER A 127 -7.92 -5.44 -3.18
CA SER A 127 -8.31 -4.77 -4.41
C SER A 127 -8.83 -3.38 -4.04
N LEU A 128 -8.28 -2.35 -4.69
CA LEU A 128 -8.79 -0.99 -4.51
C LEU A 128 -10.19 -0.90 -5.16
N PRO A 129 -11.21 -0.41 -4.44
CA PRO A 129 -12.58 -0.33 -4.97
C PRO A 129 -12.65 0.39 -6.31
N ASN A 130 -13.51 -0.08 -7.22
CA ASN A 130 -13.74 0.51 -8.54
C ASN A 130 -12.51 0.61 -9.45
N THR A 131 -11.43 -0.13 -9.14
CA THR A 131 -10.24 -0.17 -9.98
C THR A 131 -9.78 -1.61 -10.22
N THR A 132 -9.01 -1.81 -11.27
CA THR A 132 -8.23 -3.04 -11.53
C THR A 132 -6.93 -3.07 -10.72
N THR A 133 -6.80 -2.22 -9.68
CA THR A 133 -5.57 -2.07 -8.92
C THR A 133 -5.61 -2.93 -7.67
N ARG A 134 -4.56 -3.73 -7.45
CA ARG A 134 -4.31 -4.43 -6.19
C ARG A 134 -3.17 -3.79 -5.44
N LEU A 135 -3.39 -3.54 -4.16
CA LEU A 135 -2.34 -3.17 -3.21
C LEU A 135 -2.01 -4.39 -2.36
N ILE A 136 -0.77 -4.84 -2.45
CA ILE A 136 -0.19 -5.79 -1.50
C ILE A 136 0.76 -5.04 -0.58
N TYR A 137 0.62 -5.29 0.71
CA TYR A 137 1.51 -4.81 1.73
C TYR A 137 2.09 -5.99 2.49
N ILE A 138 3.39 -5.90 2.79
CA ILE A 138 4.06 -6.88 3.64
C ILE A 138 5.19 -6.22 4.41
N GLU A 139 5.40 -6.65 5.64
CA GLU A 139 6.58 -6.26 6.40
C GLU A 139 7.57 -7.40 6.48
N PHE A 140 8.85 -7.06 6.36
CA PHE A 140 9.94 -7.99 6.54
C PHE A 140 11.06 -7.36 7.36
N GLU A 141 11.80 -8.24 8.01
CA GLU A 141 13.01 -7.97 8.74
C GLU A 141 14.16 -8.72 8.09
N LYS A 142 15.34 -8.11 8.10
CA LYS A 142 16.54 -8.85 7.78
C LYS A 142 16.99 -9.52 9.06
N SER A 143 17.20 -10.84 9.04
CA SER A 143 17.92 -11.48 10.12
C SER A 143 19.39 -11.07 9.98
N ASP A 144 19.72 -9.94 10.59
CA ASP A 144 21.09 -9.53 10.83
C ASP A 144 21.66 -10.56 11.80
N GLY A 145 22.62 -11.37 11.33
CA GLY A 145 23.41 -12.23 12.22
C GLY A 145 24.20 -11.40 13.20
#